data_AF-A0A7L3DYZ3-F1
#
_entry.id   AF-A0A7L3DYZ3-F1
#
_cell.length_a   1.000
_cell.length_b   1.000
_cell.length_c   1.000
_cell.angle_alpha   90.00
_cell.angle_beta   90.00
_cell.angle_gamma   90.00
#
_symmetry.space_group_name_H-M   'P 1'
#
loop_
_entity.id
_entity.type
_entity.pdbx_description
1 polymer ?
#
loop_
_entity_poly.entity_id
_entity_poly.type
_entity_poly.pdbx_seq_one_letter_code
_entity_poly.pdbx_strand_id
1 'polypeptide(L)'
;FLRPCWGWGCCGISNPSPFLAGPVCPPNQHYELCGPPCPPSCQGEAQPQDCSDAPACSEGCFCDPGFFRSGEHCVPLSQCGCVSEGRYYPRGAQFYPEPPCTQRCLCSENGRLECHPSPGCSPDEECAVRDGALGCHPRTCRQCQLLGAGMYSTFDGHLGGFGGSCTLLLLEMERGEPEEELEAVTVAVEQEDGEARRVTVTAHGVTVAMDRGQQWEVTVSWGLRGGGRAWVWGG
;
A
#
# COMPACT_ATOMS: atom_id res chain seq x y z
N PHE A 1 -30.86 0.64 -32.26
CA PHE A 1 -31.36 -0.06 -31.07
C PHE A 1 -30.90 -1.51 -31.11
N LEU A 2 -30.23 -1.92 -30.03
CA LEU A 2 -30.01 -3.28 -29.51
C LEU A 2 -29.02 -4.25 -30.20
N ARG A 3 -27.91 -4.46 -29.47
CA ARG A 3 -26.99 -5.64 -29.40
C ARG A 3 -27.76 -6.87 -28.83
N PRO A 4 -27.12 -8.03 -28.58
CA PRO A 4 -26.13 -8.83 -29.34
C PRO A 4 -26.55 -10.33 -29.42
N CYS A 5 -25.78 -11.13 -30.17
CA CYS A 5 -25.69 -12.60 -30.03
C CYS A 5 -24.23 -12.95 -29.77
N TRP A 6 -23.92 -13.56 -28.62
CA TRP A 6 -22.76 -14.45 -28.48
C TRP A 6 -23.15 -15.57 -27.54
N GLY A 7 -23.08 -16.79 -28.06
CA GLY A 7 -23.17 -18.02 -27.30
C GLY A 7 -21.93 -18.88 -27.54
N TRP A 8 -21.70 -19.72 -26.55
CA TRP A 8 -20.92 -20.95 -26.53
C TRP A 8 -19.40 -20.84 -26.30
N GLY A 9 -18.98 -21.33 -25.12
CA GLY A 9 -17.61 -21.77 -24.91
C GLY A 9 -17.03 -21.62 -23.49
N CYS A 10 -17.77 -21.88 -22.41
CA CYS A 10 -17.13 -22.06 -21.10
C CYS A 10 -17.18 -23.54 -20.72
N CYS A 11 -15.98 -24.15 -20.64
CA CYS A 11 -15.74 -25.42 -19.98
C CYS A 11 -16.38 -25.41 -18.58
N GLY A 12 -16.97 -26.55 -18.22
CA GLY A 12 -17.67 -26.74 -16.96
C GLY A 12 -16.78 -26.40 -15.76
N ILE A 13 -17.23 -25.42 -15.00
CA ILE A 13 -17.01 -25.36 -13.57
C ILE A 13 -18.41 -25.46 -12.99
N SER A 14 -18.71 -26.60 -12.37
CA SER A 14 -19.91 -26.76 -11.56
C SER A 14 -19.97 -25.60 -10.58
N ASN A 15 -20.99 -24.76 -10.72
CA ASN A 15 -21.26 -23.64 -9.84
C ASN A 15 -21.56 -24.21 -8.44
N PRO A 16 -20.70 -24.03 -7.41
CA PRO A 16 -21.13 -24.36 -6.06
C PRO A 16 -22.19 -23.34 -5.66
N SER A 17 -23.29 -23.85 -5.10
CA SER A 17 -24.41 -23.04 -4.62
C SER A 17 -23.94 -21.89 -3.70
N PRO A 18 -24.55 -20.70 -3.77
CA PRO A 18 -24.15 -19.53 -2.99
C PRO A 18 -24.41 -19.63 -1.47
N PHE A 19 -24.79 -20.80 -0.96
CA PHE A 19 -25.16 -21.02 0.44
C PHE A 19 -24.18 -21.90 1.25
N LEU A 20 -23.03 -22.30 0.68
CA LEU A 20 -21.99 -23.05 1.39
C LEU A 20 -20.57 -22.59 1.05
N ALA A 21 -20.36 -21.29 0.85
CA ALA A 21 -19.01 -20.75 0.84
C ALA A 21 -18.54 -20.62 2.31
N GLY A 22 -17.92 -21.68 2.82
CA GLY A 22 -17.15 -21.59 4.06
C GLY A 22 -16.03 -20.55 3.93
N PRO A 23 -15.48 -20.07 5.05
CA PRO A 23 -14.37 -19.13 5.04
C PRO A 23 -13.20 -19.69 4.21
N VAL A 24 -12.73 -18.89 3.26
CA VAL A 24 -11.64 -19.26 2.34
C VAL A 24 -10.32 -18.78 2.95
N CYS A 25 -9.43 -19.72 3.27
CA CYS A 25 -8.09 -19.41 3.73
C CYS A 25 -7.11 -19.18 2.57
N PRO A 26 -6.07 -18.36 2.76
CA PRO A 26 -4.97 -18.23 1.81
C PRO A 26 -4.24 -19.57 1.57
N PRO A 27 -3.36 -19.66 0.55
CA PRO A 27 -2.53 -20.84 0.33
C PRO A 27 -1.70 -21.23 1.56
N ASN A 28 -1.49 -22.54 1.73
CA ASN A 28 -0.77 -23.17 2.85
C ASN A 28 -1.41 -22.92 4.24
N GLN A 29 -2.72 -22.68 4.26
CA GLN A 29 -3.51 -22.49 5.45
C GLN A 29 -4.81 -23.29 5.35
N HIS A 30 -5.31 -23.74 6.49
CA HIS A 30 -6.62 -24.35 6.62
C HIS A 30 -7.45 -23.65 7.69
N TYR A 31 -8.77 -23.72 7.55
CA TYR A 31 -9.69 -23.12 8.49
C TYR A 31 -9.95 -24.05 9.68
N GLU A 32 -9.90 -23.51 10.89
CA GLU A 32 -10.29 -24.21 12.10
C GLU A 32 -11.22 -23.32 12.96
N LEU A 33 -12.22 -23.94 13.60
CA LEU A 33 -13.10 -23.25 14.57
C LEU A 33 -12.41 -23.02 15.92
N CYS A 34 -11.36 -23.78 16.22
CA CYS A 34 -10.68 -23.77 17.51
C CYS A 34 -9.23 -24.23 17.30
N GLY A 35 -8.42 -23.36 16.72
CA GLY A 35 -6.99 -23.60 16.50
C GLY A 35 -6.13 -23.23 17.71
N PRO A 36 -4.83 -23.56 17.68
CA PRO A 36 -3.95 -23.40 18.83
C PRO A 36 -3.72 -21.91 19.18
N PRO A 37 -3.62 -21.57 20.48
CA PRO A 37 -3.40 -20.19 20.93
C PRO A 37 -2.01 -19.64 20.56
N CYS A 38 -1.01 -20.51 20.41
CA CYS A 38 0.32 -20.18 19.89
C CYS A 38 0.58 -20.97 18.58
N PRO A 39 0.14 -20.49 17.41
CA PRO A 39 0.53 -21.12 16.15
C PRO A 39 2.02 -20.92 15.87
N PRO A 40 2.68 -21.86 15.17
CA PRO A 40 4.11 -21.74 14.84
C PRO A 40 4.37 -20.54 13.94
N SER A 41 5.37 -19.73 14.29
CA SER A 41 5.74 -18.50 13.58
C SER A 41 7.20 -18.49 13.17
N CYS A 42 7.54 -17.74 12.12
CA CYS A 42 8.93 -17.55 11.68
C CYS A 42 9.78 -16.73 12.67
N GLN A 43 9.17 -16.04 13.64
CA GLN A 43 9.90 -15.29 14.68
C GLN A 43 10.44 -16.23 15.79
N GLY A 44 10.11 -17.53 15.72
CA GLY A 44 10.43 -18.55 16.71
C GLY A 44 9.16 -19.21 17.27
N GLU A 45 9.35 -20.27 18.03
CA GLU A 45 8.31 -20.79 18.92
C GLU A 45 8.06 -19.74 20.00
N ALA A 46 6.91 -19.04 19.95
CA ALA A 46 6.45 -18.26 21.08
C ALA A 46 6.43 -19.19 22.30
N GLN A 47 7.06 -18.79 23.39
CA GLN A 47 7.04 -19.65 24.57
C GLN A 47 5.57 -19.74 25.03
N PRO A 48 5.11 -20.89 25.56
CA PRO A 48 3.73 -21.00 26.06
C PRO A 48 3.34 -19.90 27.07
N GLN A 49 4.33 -19.28 27.72
CA GLN A 49 4.18 -18.13 28.61
C GLN A 49 3.77 -16.86 27.86
N ASP A 50 4.24 -16.66 26.62
CA ASP A 50 3.95 -15.47 25.81
C ASP A 50 2.49 -15.44 25.31
N CYS A 51 1.79 -16.58 25.32
CA CYS A 51 0.37 -16.69 24.97
C CYS A 51 -0.51 -17.07 26.18
N SER A 52 0.01 -16.94 27.40
CA SER A 52 -0.74 -17.33 28.61
C SER A 52 -1.99 -16.48 28.86
N ASP A 53 -2.03 -15.26 28.30
CA ASP A 53 -3.20 -14.37 28.29
C ASP A 53 -4.13 -14.58 27.08
N ALA A 54 -3.77 -15.44 26.12
CA ALA A 54 -4.59 -15.70 24.94
C ALA A 54 -5.77 -16.64 25.28
N PRO A 55 -6.93 -16.52 24.59
CA PRO A 55 -8.02 -17.47 24.73
C PRO A 55 -7.54 -18.89 24.40
N ALA A 56 -8.10 -19.91 25.08
CA ALA A 56 -7.67 -21.30 24.96
C ALA A 56 -7.63 -21.83 23.51
N CYS A 57 -8.49 -21.30 22.64
CA CYS A 57 -8.39 -21.42 21.20
C CYS A 57 -9.07 -20.24 20.50
N SER A 58 -8.81 -20.09 19.20
CA SER A 58 -9.47 -19.10 18.35
C SER A 58 -9.94 -19.72 17.03
N GLU A 59 -11.03 -19.18 16.49
CA GLU A 59 -11.51 -19.50 15.15
C GLU A 59 -10.75 -18.69 14.11
N GLY A 60 -10.27 -19.32 13.04
CA GLY A 60 -9.50 -18.64 12.00
C GLY A 60 -8.75 -19.57 11.04
N CYS A 61 -7.87 -18.97 10.23
CA CYS A 61 -6.98 -19.69 9.34
C CYS A 61 -5.63 -19.94 10.03
N PHE A 62 -5.18 -21.20 10.00
CA PHE A 62 -3.94 -21.65 10.64
C PHE A 62 -3.03 -22.29 9.58
N CYS A 63 -1.71 -22.14 9.75
CA CYS A 63 -0.74 -22.70 8.82
C CYS A 63 -0.83 -24.23 8.76
N ASP A 64 -0.71 -24.78 7.55
CA ASP A 64 -0.62 -26.24 7.37
C ASP A 64 0.67 -26.80 8.01
N PRO A 65 0.69 -28.10 8.39
CA PRO A 65 1.89 -28.74 8.94
C PRO A 65 3.12 -28.56 8.03
N GLY A 66 4.23 -28.07 8.60
CA GLY A 66 5.47 -27.77 7.87
C GLY A 66 5.56 -26.32 7.37
N PHE A 67 4.52 -25.51 7.56
CA PHE A 67 4.52 -24.08 7.27
C PHE A 67 4.48 -23.25 8.55
N PHE A 68 5.08 -22.07 8.49
CA PHE A 68 5.26 -21.15 9.60
C PHE A 68 4.67 -19.79 9.23
N ARG A 69 4.04 -19.12 10.20
CA ARG A 69 3.44 -17.81 9.97
C ARG A 69 4.52 -16.75 9.76
N SER A 70 4.45 -16.06 8.62
CA SER A 70 5.26 -14.90 8.23
C SER A 70 4.33 -13.76 7.84
N GLY A 71 3.90 -12.96 8.83
CA GLY A 71 2.82 -11.98 8.64
C GLY A 71 1.47 -12.66 8.44
N GLU A 72 0.81 -12.39 7.32
CA GLU A 72 -0.49 -12.98 6.95
C GLU A 72 -0.38 -14.23 6.07
N HIS A 73 0.86 -14.64 5.75
CA HIS A 73 1.13 -15.79 4.89
C HIS A 73 1.83 -16.91 5.67
N CYS A 74 1.64 -18.14 5.19
CA CYS A 74 2.31 -19.31 5.72
C CYS A 74 3.35 -19.78 4.70
N VAL A 75 4.60 -19.84 5.15
CA VAL A 75 5.77 -20.12 4.31
C VAL A 75 6.56 -21.29 4.90
N PRO A 76 7.25 -22.11 4.08
CA PRO A 76 8.15 -23.12 4.60
C PRO A 76 9.31 -22.46 5.35
N LEU A 77 9.95 -23.18 6.27
CA LEU A 77 11.03 -22.64 7.12
C LEU A 77 12.17 -21.98 6.31
N SER A 78 12.49 -22.53 5.12
CA SER A 78 13.52 -21.97 4.23
C SER A 78 13.17 -20.60 3.65
N GLN A 79 11.90 -20.20 3.71
CA GLN A 79 11.38 -18.91 3.26
C GLN A 79 11.02 -17.98 4.43
N CYS A 80 11.30 -18.38 5.67
CA CYS A 80 11.23 -17.46 6.79
C CYS A 80 12.20 -16.29 6.59
N GLY A 81 11.79 -15.14 7.09
CA GLY A 81 12.56 -13.91 7.05
C GLY A 81 13.62 -13.85 8.14
N CYS A 82 13.93 -12.63 8.58
CA CYS A 82 15.05 -12.32 9.44
C CYS A 82 14.56 -11.69 10.75
N VAL A 83 15.32 -11.87 11.83
CA VAL A 83 15.06 -11.19 13.11
C VAL A 83 16.22 -10.24 13.41
N SER A 84 15.90 -8.97 13.67
CA SER A 84 16.87 -7.92 14.02
C SER A 84 16.28 -7.03 15.10
N GLU A 85 17.04 -6.79 16.18
CA GLU A 85 16.62 -6.01 17.35
C GLU A 85 15.25 -6.46 17.92
N GLY A 86 15.02 -7.77 17.96
CA GLY A 86 13.77 -8.36 18.46
C GLY A 86 12.58 -8.29 17.50
N ARG A 87 12.75 -7.69 16.31
CA ARG A 87 11.68 -7.57 15.30
C ARG A 87 11.89 -8.50 14.12
N TYR A 88 10.79 -9.12 13.68
CA TYR A 88 10.75 -9.95 12.49
C TYR A 88 10.54 -9.12 11.21
N TYR A 89 11.31 -9.44 10.16
CA TYR A 89 11.24 -8.84 8.83
C TYR A 89 11.08 -9.96 7.80
N PRO A 90 10.05 -9.93 6.93
CA PRO A 90 9.85 -10.97 5.93
C PRO A 90 10.97 -11.00 4.90
N ARG A 91 11.16 -12.14 4.22
CA ARG A 91 12.14 -12.29 3.13
C ARG A 91 11.90 -11.20 2.06
N GLY A 92 12.97 -10.55 1.63
CA GLY A 92 12.94 -9.43 0.69
C GLY A 92 12.65 -8.07 1.32
N ALA A 93 12.38 -8.00 2.63
CA ALA A 93 12.15 -6.73 3.29
C ALA A 93 13.43 -5.88 3.34
N GLN A 94 13.29 -4.62 2.92
CA GLN A 94 14.27 -3.56 3.14
C GLN A 94 13.82 -2.68 4.30
N PHE A 95 14.77 -2.30 5.17
CA PHE A 95 14.50 -1.48 6.35
C PHE A 95 15.75 -0.76 6.89
N TYR A 96 15.53 0.26 7.71
CA TYR A 96 16.55 0.91 8.52
C TYR A 96 16.51 0.34 9.95
N PRO A 97 17.62 -0.22 10.47
CA PRO A 97 17.62 -0.82 11.81
C PRO A 97 17.61 0.24 12.91
N GLU A 98 18.21 1.41 12.68
CA GLU A 98 18.35 2.46 13.69
C GLU A 98 18.42 3.88 13.09
N PRO A 99 18.06 4.92 13.87
CA PRO A 99 18.33 6.31 13.51
C PRO A 99 19.84 6.58 13.48
N PRO A 100 20.34 7.48 12.60
CA PRO A 100 19.62 8.39 11.73
C PRO A 100 19.43 7.85 10.30
N CYS A 101 19.06 6.57 10.13
CA CYS A 101 18.82 5.95 8.83
C CYS A 101 20.10 5.88 7.96
N THR A 102 21.28 5.79 8.57
CA THR A 102 22.59 5.73 7.87
C THR A 102 23.02 4.32 7.49
N GLN A 103 22.16 3.32 7.72
CA GLN A 103 22.39 1.93 7.34
C GLN A 103 21.09 1.34 6.83
N ARG A 104 21.10 0.72 5.64
CA ARG A 104 19.95 0.02 5.06
C ARG A 104 20.23 -1.48 5.04
N CYS A 105 19.28 -2.28 5.51
CA CYS A 105 19.38 -3.73 5.55
C CYS A 105 18.33 -4.39 4.66
N LEU A 106 18.73 -5.46 3.97
CA LEU A 106 17.88 -6.38 3.22
C LEU A 106 17.83 -7.73 3.94
N CYS A 107 16.63 -8.24 4.15
CA CYS A 107 16.44 -9.62 4.56
C CYS A 107 16.54 -10.56 3.35
N SER A 108 17.67 -11.24 3.21
CA SER A 108 17.99 -12.17 2.13
C SER A 108 17.46 -13.58 2.42
N GLU A 109 17.81 -14.53 1.58
CA GLU A 109 17.42 -15.94 1.74
C GLU A 109 17.99 -16.56 3.02
N ASN A 110 17.30 -17.57 3.55
CA ASN A 110 17.71 -18.30 4.75
C ASN A 110 17.89 -17.42 6.00
N GLY A 111 17.15 -16.31 6.10
CA GLY A 111 17.20 -15.40 7.26
C GLY A 111 18.48 -14.57 7.37
N ARG A 112 19.27 -14.45 6.30
CA ARG A 112 20.51 -13.67 6.29
C ARG A 112 20.22 -12.18 6.15
N LEU A 113 20.72 -11.35 7.07
CA LEU A 113 20.73 -9.89 6.92
C LEU A 113 21.92 -9.44 6.07
N GLU A 114 21.66 -8.58 5.10
CA GLU A 114 22.66 -7.88 4.31
C GLU A 114 22.49 -6.38 4.51
N CYS A 115 23.41 -5.76 5.25
CA CYS A 115 23.35 -4.35 5.60
C CYS A 115 24.46 -3.56 4.91
N HIS A 116 24.10 -2.41 4.37
CA HIS A 116 25.00 -1.50 3.67
C HIS A 116 24.85 -0.07 4.21
N PRO A 117 25.92 0.75 4.19
CA PRO A 117 25.82 2.17 4.50
C PRO A 117 24.81 2.86 3.58
N SER A 118 24.06 3.81 4.14
CA SER A 118 23.11 4.67 3.45
C SER A 118 23.51 6.14 3.67
N PRO A 119 23.28 7.04 2.69
CA PRO A 119 23.53 8.47 2.87
C PRO A 119 22.67 9.13 3.95
N GLY A 120 21.68 8.42 4.52
CA GLY A 120 20.67 8.98 5.40
C GLY A 120 19.51 9.58 4.61
N CYS A 121 18.59 10.22 5.34
CA CYS A 121 17.44 10.88 4.73
C CYS A 121 17.83 12.20 4.06
N SER A 122 17.03 12.61 3.06
CA SER A 122 17.21 13.89 2.40
C SER A 122 17.04 15.07 3.38
N PRO A 123 17.54 16.29 3.07
CA PRO A 123 17.40 17.45 3.97
C PRO A 123 15.94 17.77 4.34
N ASP A 124 15.00 17.56 3.40
CA ASP A 124 13.56 17.76 3.58
C ASP A 124 12.85 16.58 4.27
N GLU A 125 13.61 15.55 4.66
CA GLU A 125 13.13 14.36 5.33
C GLU A 125 13.70 14.23 6.75
N GLU A 126 12.99 13.47 7.57
CA GLU A 126 13.41 13.04 8.89
C GLU A 126 13.37 11.52 8.99
N CYS A 127 14.37 10.95 9.66
CA CYS A 127 14.38 9.55 10.03
C CYS A 127 13.45 9.37 11.24
N ALA A 128 12.24 8.87 11.02
CA ALA A 128 11.21 8.74 12.03
C ALA A 128 10.50 7.39 11.94
N VAL A 129 9.86 6.97 13.04
CA VAL A 129 9.05 5.76 13.04
C VAL A 129 7.62 6.12 12.61
N ARG A 130 7.15 5.53 11.51
CA ARG A 130 5.75 5.59 11.05
C ARG A 130 5.25 4.17 10.82
N ASP A 131 4.02 3.87 11.24
CA ASP A 131 3.42 2.52 11.19
C ASP A 131 4.34 1.43 11.76
N GLY A 132 5.04 1.78 12.84
CA GLY A 132 5.97 0.92 13.55
C GLY A 132 7.30 0.66 12.84
N ALA A 133 7.54 1.15 11.62
CA ALA A 133 8.81 1.01 10.90
C ALA A 133 9.59 2.32 10.85
N LEU A 134 10.93 2.24 10.96
CA LEU A 134 11.80 3.38 10.79
C LEU A 134 12.05 3.64 9.30
N GLY A 135 11.89 4.89 8.87
CA GLY A 135 12.12 5.30 7.49
C GLY A 135 12.34 6.79 7.35
N CYS A 136 12.71 7.20 6.14
CA CYS A 136 12.77 8.60 5.76
C CYS A 136 11.37 9.08 5.40
N HIS A 137 10.93 10.12 6.11
CA HIS A 137 9.60 10.69 5.95
C HIS A 137 9.72 12.19 5.76
N PRO A 138 8.88 12.82 4.93
CA PRO A 138 8.93 14.26 4.72
C PRO A 138 8.70 15.00 6.05
N ARG A 139 9.57 15.97 6.37
CA ARG A 139 9.45 16.82 7.57
C ARG A 139 8.15 17.62 7.57
N THR A 140 7.73 18.05 6.39
CA THR A 140 6.50 18.80 6.17
C THR A 140 5.84 18.36 4.88
N CYS A 141 4.60 17.89 4.96
CA CYS A 141 3.76 17.75 3.77
C CYS A 141 3.27 19.14 3.35
N ARG A 142 3.66 19.58 2.16
CA ARG A 142 3.13 20.80 1.56
C ARG A 142 1.94 20.47 0.67
N GLN A 143 0.99 21.40 0.55
CA GLN A 143 -0.24 21.20 -0.22
C GLN A 143 -0.33 22.23 -1.33
N CYS A 144 -0.68 21.78 -2.53
CA CYS A 144 -1.16 22.61 -3.61
C CYS A 144 -2.69 22.56 -3.62
N GLN A 145 -3.37 23.70 -3.79
CA GLN A 145 -4.83 23.78 -3.76
C GLN A 145 -5.35 24.61 -4.92
N LEU A 146 -6.44 24.15 -5.54
CA LEU A 146 -7.23 24.96 -6.46
C LEU A 146 -8.36 25.62 -5.67
N LEU A 147 -8.32 26.95 -5.54
CA LEU A 147 -9.20 27.72 -4.65
C LEU A 147 -10.50 28.18 -5.34
N GLY A 148 -10.62 27.95 -6.65
CA GLY A 148 -11.74 28.38 -7.50
C GLY A 148 -11.46 29.69 -8.26
N ALA A 149 -12.28 30.01 -9.26
CA ALA A 149 -12.14 31.21 -10.11
C ALA A 149 -10.73 31.39 -10.73
N GLY A 150 -10.07 30.28 -11.07
CA GLY A 150 -8.72 30.28 -11.64
C GLY A 150 -7.57 30.55 -10.65
N MET A 151 -7.87 30.66 -9.35
CA MET A 151 -6.86 30.88 -8.31
C MET A 151 -6.33 29.56 -7.75
N TYR A 152 -5.03 29.48 -7.53
CA TYR A 152 -4.37 28.31 -6.95
C TYR A 152 -3.28 28.72 -5.95
N SER A 153 -2.99 27.83 -4.98
CA SER A 153 -1.83 27.92 -4.10
C SER A 153 -0.81 26.86 -4.48
N THR A 154 0.45 27.23 -4.64
CA THR A 154 1.56 26.30 -4.90
C THR A 154 2.03 25.62 -3.60
N PHE A 155 2.86 24.58 -3.72
CA PHE A 155 3.39 23.86 -2.55
C PHE A 155 4.18 24.77 -1.61
N ASP A 156 4.93 25.74 -2.12
CA ASP A 156 5.67 26.73 -1.33
C ASP A 156 4.80 27.89 -0.81
N GLY A 157 3.48 27.84 -1.02
CA GLY A 157 2.52 28.78 -0.44
C GLY A 157 2.31 30.06 -1.25
N HIS A 158 2.83 30.15 -2.48
CA HIS A 158 2.54 31.28 -3.36
C HIS A 158 1.13 31.16 -3.94
N LEU A 159 0.45 32.30 -4.04
CA LEU A 159 -0.85 32.40 -4.70
C LEU A 159 -0.65 32.85 -6.14
N GLY A 160 -1.21 32.07 -7.07
CA GLY A 160 -1.26 32.38 -8.49
C GLY A 160 -2.69 32.44 -8.98
N GLY A 161 -2.89 33.12 -10.12
CA GLY A 161 -4.18 33.21 -10.79
C GLY A 161 -4.01 33.08 -12.29
N PHE A 162 -4.85 32.28 -12.91
CA PHE A 162 -4.95 32.19 -14.36
C PHE A 162 -6.40 32.46 -14.79
N GLY A 163 -6.60 33.38 -15.72
CA GLY A 163 -7.91 33.70 -16.28
C GLY A 163 -8.10 33.06 -17.66
N GLY A 164 -9.28 32.48 -17.91
CA GLY A 164 -9.68 31.97 -19.23
C GLY A 164 -9.99 30.47 -19.24
N SER A 165 -10.19 29.93 -20.44
CA SER A 165 -10.55 28.52 -20.67
C SER A 165 -9.35 27.76 -21.23
N CYS A 166 -8.66 27.00 -20.36
CA CYS A 166 -7.48 26.20 -20.70
C CYS A 166 -7.36 24.97 -19.79
N THR A 167 -6.50 24.03 -20.19
CA THR A 167 -6.02 22.96 -19.31
C THR A 167 -4.79 23.44 -18.54
N LEU A 168 -4.90 23.51 -17.22
CA LEU A 168 -3.80 23.86 -16.31
C LEU A 168 -3.18 22.58 -15.75
N LEU A 169 -1.86 22.46 -15.88
CA LEU A 169 -1.09 21.42 -15.21
C LEU A 169 -0.80 21.87 -13.77
N LEU A 170 -1.40 21.20 -12.78
CA LEU A 170 -1.21 21.52 -11.35
C LEU A 170 0.00 20.82 -10.74
N LEU A 171 0.29 19.61 -11.22
CA LEU A 171 1.41 18.80 -10.77
C LEU A 171 1.90 17.96 -11.93
N GLU A 172 3.21 17.96 -12.13
CA GLU A 172 3.91 16.99 -12.96
C GLU A 172 5.11 16.51 -12.17
N MET A 173 5.19 15.19 -11.98
CA MET A 173 6.34 14.53 -11.40
C MET A 173 6.92 13.61 -12.45
N GLU A 174 8.22 13.73 -12.66
CA GLU A 174 8.95 12.81 -13.52
C GLU A 174 9.17 11.48 -12.81
N ARG A 175 9.46 10.44 -13.62
CA ARG A 175 9.86 9.15 -13.09
C ARG A 175 11.20 9.32 -12.36
N GLY A 176 11.27 8.83 -11.11
CA GLY A 176 12.53 8.82 -10.37
C GLY A 176 13.56 7.87 -10.98
N GLU A 177 14.77 7.88 -10.43
CA GLU A 177 15.81 6.94 -10.82
C GLU A 177 15.34 5.49 -10.60
N PRO A 178 15.88 4.50 -11.33
CA PRO A 178 15.42 3.11 -11.25
C PRO A 178 15.45 2.51 -9.84
N GLU A 179 16.24 3.08 -8.92
CA GLU A 179 16.33 2.65 -7.52
C GLU A 179 15.21 3.20 -6.62
N GLU A 180 14.50 4.25 -7.03
CA GLU A 180 13.50 4.93 -6.19
C GLU A 180 12.06 4.43 -6.39
N GLU A 181 11.81 3.58 -7.39
CA GLU A 181 10.46 3.06 -7.71
C GLU A 181 9.37 4.16 -7.87
N LEU A 182 9.78 5.41 -8.08
CA LEU A 182 8.86 6.53 -8.27
C LEU A 182 8.33 6.56 -9.69
N GLU A 183 7.01 6.49 -9.83
CA GLU A 183 6.34 6.62 -11.12
C GLU A 183 5.91 8.06 -11.41
N ALA A 184 5.84 8.38 -12.69
CA ALA A 184 5.38 9.70 -13.12
C ALA A 184 3.92 9.91 -12.71
N VAL A 185 3.64 11.08 -12.15
CA VAL A 185 2.30 11.50 -11.75
C VAL A 185 1.98 12.83 -12.39
N THR A 186 0.78 12.93 -12.97
CA THR A 186 0.29 14.14 -13.61
C THR A 186 -1.08 14.48 -13.05
N VAL A 187 -1.26 15.71 -12.60
CA VAL A 187 -2.58 16.25 -12.22
C VAL A 187 -2.86 17.47 -13.09
N ALA A 188 -3.91 17.38 -13.90
CA ALA A 188 -4.33 18.44 -14.80
C ALA A 188 -5.79 18.83 -14.53
N VAL A 189 -6.09 20.12 -14.68
CA VAL A 189 -7.44 20.66 -14.52
C VAL A 189 -7.84 21.39 -15.80
N GLU A 190 -8.91 20.93 -16.43
CA GLU A 190 -9.59 21.65 -17.50
C GLU A 190 -10.49 22.70 -16.87
N GLN A 191 -10.31 23.96 -17.26
CA GLN A 191 -11.13 25.08 -16.80
C GLN A 191 -11.89 25.72 -17.96
N GLU A 192 -13.09 26.20 -17.67
CA GLU A 192 -13.92 27.01 -18.56
C GLU A 192 -14.41 28.23 -17.77
N ASP A 193 -14.17 29.43 -18.29
CA ASP A 193 -14.54 30.70 -17.62
C ASP A 193 -14.02 30.82 -16.17
N GLY A 194 -12.82 30.27 -15.90
CA GLY A 194 -12.19 30.28 -14.58
C GLY A 194 -12.74 29.23 -13.61
N GLU A 195 -13.60 28.33 -14.06
CA GLU A 195 -14.14 27.27 -13.20
C GLU A 195 -13.73 25.88 -13.67
N ALA A 196 -13.40 25.01 -12.71
CA ALA A 196 -12.94 23.66 -13.00
C ALA A 196 -14.07 22.81 -13.60
N ARG A 197 -13.84 22.31 -14.81
CA ARG A 197 -14.73 21.41 -15.54
C ARG A 197 -14.38 19.95 -15.29
N ARG A 198 -13.09 19.64 -15.36
CA ARG A 198 -12.59 18.26 -15.23
C ARG A 198 -11.24 18.27 -14.54
N VAL A 199 -11.06 17.38 -13.58
CA VAL A 199 -9.77 17.07 -12.96
C VAL A 199 -9.32 15.71 -13.46
N THR A 200 -8.12 15.64 -14.03
CA THR A 200 -7.52 14.40 -14.52
C THR A 200 -6.28 14.08 -13.70
N VAL A 201 -6.23 12.88 -13.13
CA VAL A 201 -5.09 12.36 -12.39
C VAL A 201 -4.56 11.14 -13.13
N THR A 202 -3.29 11.19 -13.53
CA THR A 202 -2.59 10.06 -14.14
C THR A 202 -1.48 9.60 -13.21
N ALA A 203 -1.51 8.32 -12.81
CA ALA A 203 -0.49 7.68 -11.99
C ALA A 203 -0.44 6.19 -12.31
N HIS A 204 0.75 5.57 -12.31
CA HIS A 204 0.92 4.14 -12.62
C HIS A 204 0.31 3.67 -13.94
N GLY A 205 0.34 4.54 -14.97
CA GLY A 205 -0.30 4.29 -16.27
C GLY A 205 -1.84 4.26 -16.22
N VAL A 206 -2.45 4.54 -15.07
CA VAL A 206 -3.89 4.67 -14.88
C VAL A 206 -4.27 6.15 -14.90
N THR A 207 -5.30 6.49 -15.67
CA THR A 207 -5.85 7.86 -15.73
C THR A 207 -7.27 7.87 -15.18
N VAL A 208 -7.51 8.70 -14.18
CA VAL A 208 -8.81 8.96 -13.56
C VAL A 208 -9.24 10.37 -13.91
N ALA A 209 -10.41 10.52 -14.54
CA ALA A 209 -11.02 11.81 -14.85
C ALA A 209 -12.27 12.02 -13.99
N MET A 210 -12.36 13.19 -13.37
CA MET A 210 -13.46 13.61 -12.50
C MET A 210 -14.10 14.86 -13.09
N ASP A 211 -15.35 14.73 -13.54
CA ASP A 211 -16.09 15.75 -14.28
C ASP A 211 -17.09 16.48 -13.38
N ARG A 212 -16.98 17.80 -13.24
CA ARG A 212 -17.89 18.60 -12.38
C ARG A 212 -19.37 18.21 -12.53
N GLY A 213 -20.04 18.00 -11.40
CA GLY A 213 -21.47 17.67 -11.31
C GLY A 213 -21.80 16.17 -11.34
N GLN A 214 -20.82 15.29 -11.42
CA GLN A 214 -20.99 13.86 -11.19
C GLN A 214 -20.59 13.50 -9.74
N GLN A 215 -20.98 12.32 -9.27
CA GLN A 215 -20.45 11.77 -8.01
C GLN A 215 -19.36 10.77 -8.35
N TRP A 216 -18.21 10.88 -7.68
CA TRP A 216 -17.09 9.96 -7.85
C TRP A 216 -16.61 9.43 -6.50
N GLU A 217 -16.16 8.19 -6.53
CA GLU A 217 -15.41 7.57 -5.45
C GLU A 217 -14.13 7.00 -6.06
N VAL A 218 -12.97 7.52 -5.64
CA VAL A 218 -11.66 7.08 -6.10
C VAL A 218 -10.91 6.53 -4.90
N THR A 219 -10.67 5.22 -4.89
CA THR A 219 -9.86 4.58 -3.85
C THR A 219 -8.47 4.33 -4.40
N VAL A 220 -7.46 4.95 -3.79
CA VAL A 220 -6.05 4.67 -4.11
C VAL A 220 -5.51 3.71 -3.06
N SER A 221 -5.10 2.52 -3.49
CA SER A 221 -4.47 1.51 -2.64
C SER A 221 -3.00 1.38 -3.00
N TRP A 222 -2.13 1.89 -2.14
CA TRP A 222 -0.68 1.67 -2.23
C TRP A 222 -0.37 0.25 -1.73
N GLY A 223 0.48 -0.49 -2.44
CA GLY A 223 0.87 -1.85 -2.06
C GLY A 223 1.49 -1.90 -0.65
N LEU A 224 0.86 -2.69 0.22
CA LEU A 224 1.36 -3.26 1.49
C LEU A 224 2.53 -2.52 2.21
N ARG A 225 2.34 -1.26 2.63
CA ARG A 225 3.10 -0.64 3.75
C ARG A 225 2.47 0.66 4.30
N GLY A 226 1.15 0.66 4.50
CA GLY A 226 0.43 1.78 5.11
C GLY A 226 -0.72 2.25 4.23
N GLY A 227 -1.87 1.61 4.36
CA GLY A 227 -3.08 1.95 3.62
C GLY A 227 -3.72 3.22 4.15
N GLY A 228 -3.30 4.39 3.65
CA GLY A 228 -4.03 5.64 3.81
C GLY A 228 -5.15 5.74 2.77
N ARG A 229 -6.40 5.87 3.23
CA ARG A 229 -7.56 6.18 2.36
C ARG A 229 -7.63 7.69 2.15
N ALA A 230 -7.44 8.16 0.92
CA ALA A 230 -7.75 9.54 0.55
C ALA A 230 -9.19 9.61 0.05
N TRP A 231 -10.02 10.44 0.69
CA TRP A 231 -11.39 10.70 0.27
C TRP A 231 -11.42 12.06 -0.44
N VAL A 232 -11.72 12.06 -1.74
CA VAL A 232 -11.96 13.30 -2.48
C VAL A 232 -13.47 13.43 -2.68
N TRP A 233 -14.11 14.24 -1.84
CA TRP A 233 -15.53 14.57 -1.98
C TRP A 233 -15.65 15.75 -2.97
N GLY A 234 -16.36 15.53 -4.08
CA GLY A 234 -16.86 16.61 -4.93
C GLY A 234 -18.28 16.96 -4.53
N GLY A 235 -18.51 18.22 -4.13
CA GLY A 235 -19.84 18.83 -3.97
C GLY A 235 -20.18 19.72 -5.14
#